data_AF-D2JFG1-F1
#
_entry.id   AF-D2JFG1-F1
#
_cell.length_a   1.000
_cell.length_b   1.000
_cell.length_c   1.000
_cell.angle_alpha   90.00
_cell.angle_beta   90.00
_cell.angle_gamma   90.00
#
_symmetry.space_group_name_H-M   'P 1'
#
loop_
_entity.id
_entity.type
_entity.pdbx_description
1 polymer ?
#
loop_
_entity_poly.entity_id
_entity_poly.type
_entity_poly.pdbx_seq_one_letter_code
_entity_poly.pdbx_strand_id
1 'polypeptide(L)'
;MYARKKEDITRFEADIVIHGAGRGPALDMNLEKGNIERKKHGVHVNEYLQSVSNPNVYAAGDAAATDGLPLTPVASADSHVVASNLLKGNSKKIEYPVIPSAVFTVPKMASVGMSEEEAKNSGRNIKVKQKTSPTGLRITDK
;
A
#
# COMPACT_ATOMS: atom_id res chain seq x y z
N MET A 1 -14.65 -21.51 15.11
CA MET A 1 -13.28 -21.16 14.65
C MET A 1 -12.30 -21.25 15.82
N TYR A 2 -11.07 -21.68 15.58
CA TYR A 2 -9.97 -21.64 16.57
C TYR A 2 -9.10 -20.39 16.34
N ALA A 3 -9.07 -19.48 17.30
CA ALA A 3 -8.05 -18.43 17.36
C ALA A 3 -7.00 -18.86 18.39
N ARG A 4 -5.78 -19.15 17.94
CA ARG A 4 -4.70 -19.59 18.83
C ARG A 4 -3.95 -18.37 19.34
N LYS A 5 -4.18 -17.99 20.60
CA LYS A 5 -3.18 -17.26 21.39
C LYS A 5 -2.25 -18.33 21.99
N LYS A 6 -0.96 -18.03 22.18
CA LYS A 6 0.01 -19.00 22.74
C LYS A 6 -0.61 -19.66 23.99
N GLU A 7 -0.70 -20.98 23.93
CA GLU A 7 -1.12 -21.93 24.98
C GLU A 7 -2.60 -22.05 25.35
N ASP A 8 -3.48 -21.10 25.03
CA ASP A 8 -4.94 -21.23 25.23
C ASP A 8 -5.72 -21.24 23.91
N ILE A 9 -6.48 -22.32 23.69
CA ILE A 9 -7.39 -22.43 22.55
C ILE A 9 -8.76 -21.86 22.94
N THR A 10 -9.10 -20.70 22.39
CA THR A 10 -10.46 -20.15 22.50
C THR A 10 -11.31 -20.56 21.30
N ARG A 11 -12.54 -21.02 21.56
CA ARG A 11 -13.53 -21.41 20.53
C ARG A 11 -14.61 -20.35 20.41
N PHE A 12 -14.99 -20.06 19.16
CA PHE A 12 -16.11 -19.20 18.81
C PHE A 12 -17.06 -19.92 17.85
N GLU A 13 -18.36 -19.84 18.11
CA GLU A 13 -19.44 -20.23 17.20
C GLU A 13 -19.84 -19.02 16.35
N ALA A 14 -20.03 -19.21 15.05
CA ALA A 14 -20.41 -18.17 14.11
C ALA A 14 -21.03 -18.81 12.86
N ASP A 15 -22.03 -18.15 12.27
CA ASP A 15 -22.63 -18.59 11.01
C ASP A 15 -21.70 -18.35 9.81
N ILE A 16 -20.93 -17.25 9.86
CA ILE A 16 -20.03 -16.82 8.79
C ILE A 16 -18.70 -16.36 9.38
N VAL A 17 -17.64 -16.65 8.64
CA VAL A 17 -16.27 -16.24 8.91
C VAL A 17 -15.73 -15.45 7.72
N ILE A 18 -15.19 -14.24 7.98
CA ILE A 18 -14.54 -13.41 6.96
C ILE A 18 -13.07 -13.25 7.32
N HIS A 19 -12.16 -13.50 6.38
CA HIS A 19 -10.72 -13.33 6.57
C HIS A 19 -10.21 -12.05 5.91
N GLY A 20 -9.77 -11.10 6.73
CA GLY A 20 -9.22 -9.81 6.29
C GLY A 20 -7.77 -9.56 6.72
N ALA A 21 -6.94 -10.60 6.87
CA ALA A 21 -5.55 -10.40 7.36
C ALA A 21 -4.59 -9.77 6.34
N GLY A 22 -5.06 -9.49 5.12
CA GLY A 22 -4.31 -8.78 4.10
C GLY A 22 -4.31 -9.51 2.76
N ARG A 23 -3.36 -9.13 1.91
CA ARG A 23 -3.14 -9.68 0.57
C ARG A 23 -1.64 -9.83 0.31
N GLY A 24 -1.28 -10.86 -0.45
CA GLY A 24 0.05 -11.00 -1.03
C GLY A 24 0.05 -10.59 -2.51
N PRO A 25 1.22 -10.32 -3.11
CA PRO A 25 1.32 -10.04 -4.53
C PRO A 25 0.94 -11.28 -5.36
N ALA A 26 0.08 -11.10 -6.37
CA ALA A 26 -0.36 -12.18 -7.25
C ALA A 26 0.68 -12.45 -8.34
N LEU A 27 1.67 -13.30 -8.03
CA LEU A 27 2.84 -13.55 -8.90
C LEU A 27 3.06 -15.04 -9.23
N ASP A 28 1.99 -15.83 -9.29
CA ASP A 28 2.04 -17.23 -9.73
C ASP A 28 2.13 -17.33 -11.26
N MET A 29 3.28 -16.94 -11.81
CA MET A 29 3.49 -16.73 -13.25
C MET A 29 4.79 -17.34 -13.79
N ASN A 30 5.47 -18.21 -13.04
CA ASN A 30 6.78 -18.78 -13.41
C ASN A 30 7.82 -17.71 -13.78
N LEU A 31 7.98 -16.71 -12.90
CA LEU A 31 8.85 -15.53 -13.11
C LEU A 31 10.29 -15.89 -13.49
N GLU A 32 10.78 -17.01 -12.97
CA GLU A 32 12.12 -17.55 -13.27
C GLU A 32 12.32 -17.86 -14.76
N LYS A 33 11.28 -18.34 -15.46
CA LYS A 33 11.35 -18.58 -16.92
C LYS A 33 11.53 -17.30 -17.72
N GLY A 34 11.10 -16.17 -17.15
CA GLY A 34 11.29 -14.84 -17.71
C GLY A 34 12.54 -14.13 -17.21
N ASN A 35 13.41 -14.76 -16.41
CA ASN A 35 14.52 -14.08 -15.73
C ASN A 35 14.06 -12.86 -14.91
N ILE A 36 12.94 -12.98 -14.18
CA ILE A 36 12.34 -11.90 -13.38
C ILE A 36 12.58 -12.16 -11.89
N GLU A 37 13.39 -11.31 -11.26
CA GLU A 37 13.66 -11.34 -9.83
C GLU A 37 12.44 -10.82 -9.04
N ARG A 38 12.17 -11.45 -7.89
CA ARG A 38 11.12 -11.03 -6.95
C ARG A 38 11.67 -10.84 -5.54
N LYS A 39 11.10 -9.88 -4.83
CA LYS A 39 11.21 -9.71 -3.37
C LYS A 39 9.94 -10.24 -2.70
N LYS A 40 9.92 -10.25 -1.36
CA LYS A 40 8.75 -10.66 -0.55
C LYS A 40 7.46 -9.94 -0.96
N HIS A 41 7.55 -8.69 -1.39
CA HIS A 41 6.42 -7.80 -1.66
C HIS A 41 6.14 -7.55 -3.15
N GLY A 42 6.80 -8.24 -4.08
CA GLY A 42 6.54 -8.04 -5.52
C GLY A 42 7.74 -8.34 -6.40
N VAL A 43 7.62 -8.04 -7.70
CA VAL A 43 8.73 -8.01 -8.66
C VAL A 43 9.75 -6.96 -8.22
N HIS A 44 11.04 -7.31 -8.24
CA HIS A 44 12.10 -6.37 -7.89
C HIS A 44 12.32 -5.41 -9.07
N VAL A 45 12.02 -4.13 -8.85
CA VAL A 45 12.09 -3.08 -9.86
C VAL A 45 13.06 -1.97 -9.47
N ASN A 46 13.58 -1.25 -10.47
CA ASN A 46 14.34 -0.01 -10.29
C ASN A 46 13.42 1.23 -10.18
N GLU A 47 14.01 2.42 -10.12
CA GLU A 47 13.32 3.71 -10.04
C GLU A 47 12.40 4.04 -11.23
N TYR A 48 12.50 3.29 -12.34
CA TYR A 48 11.64 3.41 -13.53
C TYR A 48 10.52 2.37 -13.57
N LEU A 49 10.36 1.59 -12.48
CA LEU A 49 9.44 0.46 -12.38
C LEU A 49 9.75 -0.69 -13.36
N GLN A 50 10.98 -0.74 -13.87
CA GLN A 50 11.49 -1.82 -14.71
C GLN A 50 12.12 -2.90 -13.84
N SER A 51 11.92 -4.18 -14.19
CA SER A 51 12.60 -5.29 -13.52
C SER A 51 14.11 -5.12 -13.57
N VAL A 52 14.78 -5.35 -12.43
CA VAL A 52 16.24 -5.23 -12.33
C VAL A 52 16.98 -6.35 -13.07
N SER A 53 16.30 -7.47 -13.34
CA SER A 53 16.88 -8.66 -13.96
C SER A 53 16.42 -8.88 -15.41
N ASN A 54 15.27 -8.34 -15.81
CA ASN A 54 14.80 -8.38 -17.20
C ASN A 54 14.37 -6.99 -17.70
N PRO A 55 15.13 -6.36 -18.62
CA PRO A 55 14.82 -5.01 -19.12
C PRO A 55 13.55 -4.92 -19.98
N ASN A 56 12.98 -6.05 -20.41
CA ASN A 56 11.72 -6.07 -21.17
C ASN A 56 10.48 -6.15 -20.27
N VAL A 57 10.66 -6.20 -18.94
CA VAL A 57 9.57 -6.40 -17.97
C VAL A 57 9.46 -5.19 -17.06
N TYR A 58 8.24 -4.76 -16.84
CA TYR A 58 7.88 -3.71 -15.89
C TYR A 58 6.79 -4.24 -14.94
N ALA A 59 6.71 -3.66 -13.74
CA ALA A 59 5.65 -3.98 -12.78
C ALA A 59 5.11 -2.69 -12.15
N ALA A 60 3.82 -2.67 -11.85
CA ALA A 60 3.11 -1.53 -11.26
C ALA A 60 2.15 -2.00 -10.15
N GLY A 61 1.81 -1.10 -9.23
CA GLY A 61 0.89 -1.35 -8.14
C GLY A 61 1.34 -2.51 -7.25
N ASP A 62 0.38 -3.29 -6.75
CA ASP A 62 0.61 -4.39 -5.83
C ASP A 62 1.55 -5.50 -6.35
N ALA A 63 1.85 -5.53 -7.66
CA ALA A 63 2.78 -6.49 -8.25
C ALA A 63 4.25 -6.04 -8.13
N ALA A 64 4.52 -4.75 -7.89
CA ALA A 64 5.86 -4.18 -7.82
C ALA A 64 6.33 -4.06 -6.37
N ALA A 65 7.56 -4.50 -6.09
CA ALA A 65 8.18 -4.31 -4.78
C ALA A 65 8.71 -2.88 -4.65
N THR A 66 7.82 -1.94 -4.32
CA THR A 66 8.13 -0.52 -4.10
C THR A 66 7.63 -0.05 -2.73
N ASP A 67 7.95 1.20 -2.37
CA ASP A 67 7.43 1.85 -1.15
C ASP A 67 5.98 2.35 -1.31
N GLY A 68 5.38 2.16 -2.49
CA GLY A 68 3.99 2.52 -2.77
C GLY A 68 3.01 1.72 -1.92
N LEU A 69 2.01 2.40 -1.37
CA LEU A 69 0.91 1.73 -0.67
C LEU A 69 0.02 0.98 -1.66
N PRO A 70 -0.57 -0.17 -1.29
CA PRO A 70 -1.44 -0.93 -2.17
C PRO A 70 -2.80 -0.23 -2.28
N LEU A 71 -2.87 0.85 -3.04
CA LEU A 71 -4.04 1.71 -3.21
C LEU A 71 -4.25 1.98 -4.70
N THR A 72 -5.50 2.04 -5.14
CA THR A 72 -5.84 2.29 -6.54
C THR A 72 -5.18 3.57 -7.12
N PRO A 73 -5.13 4.72 -6.40
CA PRO A 73 -4.43 5.90 -6.92
C PRO A 73 -2.92 5.70 -7.11
N VAL A 74 -2.29 4.89 -6.25
CA VAL A 74 -0.86 4.56 -6.35
C VAL A 74 -0.62 3.68 -7.56
N ALA A 75 -1.40 2.61 -7.74
CA ALA A 75 -1.31 1.74 -8.92
C ALA A 75 -1.56 2.52 -10.23
N SER A 76 -2.46 3.51 -10.21
CA SER A 76 -2.68 4.41 -11.35
C SER A 76 -1.44 5.26 -11.62
N ALA A 77 -0.80 5.85 -10.61
CA ALA A 77 0.43 6.63 -10.79
C ALA A 77 1.56 5.78 -11.37
N ASP A 78 1.76 4.57 -10.84
CA ASP A 78 2.72 3.59 -11.33
C ASP A 78 2.47 3.24 -12.80
N SER A 79 1.21 2.98 -13.15
CA SER A 79 0.83 2.63 -14.51
C SER A 79 1.19 3.73 -15.52
N HIS A 80 1.03 5.00 -15.15
CA HIS A 80 1.47 6.12 -16.01
C HIS A 80 2.99 6.18 -16.17
N VAL A 81 3.75 5.84 -15.12
CA VAL A 81 5.21 5.78 -15.18
C VAL A 81 5.67 4.61 -16.05
N VAL A 82 5.14 3.41 -15.81
CA VAL A 82 5.41 2.21 -16.61
C VAL A 82 5.07 2.44 -18.08
N ALA A 83 3.88 2.95 -18.39
CA ALA A 83 3.48 3.21 -19.77
C ALA A 83 4.42 4.22 -20.46
N SER A 84 4.84 5.28 -19.75
CA SER A 84 5.79 6.24 -20.30
C SER A 84 7.16 5.60 -20.56
N ASN A 85 7.68 4.81 -19.63
CA ASN A 85 9.02 4.22 -19.73
C ASN A 85 9.08 3.09 -20.76
N LEU A 86 8.01 2.31 -20.87
CA LEU A 86 7.89 1.26 -21.89
C LEU A 86 7.89 1.84 -23.31
N LEU A 87 7.26 3.00 -23.52
CA LEU A 87 7.11 3.61 -24.84
C LEU A 87 8.24 4.58 -25.22
N LYS A 88 8.82 5.28 -24.23
CA LYS A 88 9.76 6.39 -24.46
C LYS A 88 11.16 6.11 -23.91
N GLY A 89 11.38 4.91 -23.37
CA GLY A 89 12.55 4.59 -22.56
C GLY A 89 12.46 5.18 -21.15
N ASN A 90 13.28 4.64 -20.27
CA ASN A 90 13.38 4.97 -18.84
C ASN A 90 13.78 6.43 -18.59
N SER A 91 12.83 7.33 -18.74
CA SER A 91 12.98 8.79 -18.65
C SER A 91 12.18 9.38 -17.49
N LYS A 92 11.20 8.63 -16.96
CA LYS A 92 10.34 9.05 -15.87
C LYS A 92 10.53 8.17 -14.65
N LYS A 93 11.02 8.74 -13.55
CA LYS A 93 11.13 8.02 -12.27
C LYS A 93 9.78 8.01 -11.55
N ILE A 94 9.53 6.97 -10.75
CA ILE A 94 8.40 6.96 -9.83
C ILE A 94 8.72 7.84 -8.61
N GLU A 95 7.76 8.66 -8.22
CA GLU A 95 7.83 9.47 -7.01
C GLU A 95 6.50 9.34 -6.26
N TYR A 96 6.58 8.91 -5.01
CA TYR A 96 5.41 8.79 -4.14
C TYR A 96 5.31 10.03 -3.24
N PRO A 97 4.36 10.95 -3.49
CA PRO A 97 4.12 12.05 -2.58
C PRO A 97 3.49 11.54 -1.27
N VAL A 98 3.10 12.45 -0.38
CA VAL A 98 2.26 12.09 0.75
C VAL A 98 0.93 11.53 0.23
N ILE A 99 0.71 10.22 0.44
CA ILE A 99 -0.47 9.51 -0.05
C ILE A 99 -1.55 9.48 1.03
N PRO A 100 -2.76 10.02 0.78
CA PRO A 100 -3.89 9.86 1.68
C PRO A 100 -4.43 8.43 1.65
N SER A 101 -4.94 7.96 2.79
CA SER A 101 -5.65 6.69 2.94
C SER A 101 -7.01 6.92 3.58
N ALA A 102 -7.99 6.10 3.21
CA ALA A 102 -9.34 6.16 3.75
C ALA A 102 -9.90 4.76 4.01
N VAL A 103 -10.66 4.62 5.09
CA VAL A 103 -11.42 3.42 5.44
C VAL A 103 -12.90 3.80 5.53
N PHE A 104 -13.73 3.11 4.75
CA PHE A 104 -15.16 3.41 4.56
C PHE A 104 -16.06 2.75 5.62
N THR A 105 -15.61 2.71 6.87
CA THR A 105 -16.44 2.31 8.02
C THR A 105 -17.52 3.35 8.34
N VAL A 106 -18.36 3.05 9.33
CA VAL A 106 -19.29 4.01 9.93
C VAL A 106 -18.86 4.27 11.38
N PRO A 107 -18.30 5.45 11.72
CA PRO A 107 -17.98 6.58 10.83
C PRO A 107 -16.79 6.30 9.90
N LYS A 108 -16.69 7.09 8.83
CA LYS A 108 -15.56 7.02 7.89
C LYS A 108 -14.29 7.53 8.58
N MET A 109 -13.16 6.93 8.24
CA MET A 109 -11.84 7.36 8.73
C MET A 109 -10.93 7.69 7.55
N ALA A 110 -10.09 8.70 7.71
CA ALA A 110 -9.07 9.06 6.74
C ALA A 110 -7.81 9.55 7.46
N SER A 111 -6.66 9.32 6.85
CA SER A 111 -5.37 9.80 7.33
C SER A 111 -4.49 10.21 6.16
N VAL A 112 -3.58 11.15 6.42
CA VAL A 112 -2.59 11.63 5.45
C VAL A 112 -1.36 12.12 6.22
N GLY A 113 -0.17 11.83 5.72
CA GLY A 113 1.08 12.18 6.39
C GLY A 113 1.39 11.29 7.58
N MET A 114 2.19 11.83 8.50
CA MET A 114 2.67 11.09 9.67
C MET A 114 1.59 10.93 10.74
N SER A 115 1.55 9.75 11.35
CA SER A 115 0.91 9.55 12.64
C SER A 115 1.59 10.39 13.73
N GLU A 116 0.88 10.62 14.83
CA GLU A 116 1.44 11.31 15.99
C GLU A 116 2.69 10.61 16.53
N GLU A 117 2.71 9.27 16.52
CA GLU A 117 3.85 8.47 16.95
C GLU A 117 5.08 8.68 16.05
N GLU A 118 4.91 8.57 14.73
CA GLU A 118 5.98 8.84 13.76
C GLU A 118 6.49 10.28 13.88
N ALA A 119 5.58 11.24 14.09
CA ALA A 119 5.94 12.65 14.25
C ALA A 119 6.80 12.88 15.51
N LYS A 120 6.46 12.25 16.65
CA LYS A 120 7.28 12.29 17.88
C LYS A 120 8.65 11.66 17.67
N ASN A 121 8.71 10.52 16.99
CA ASN A 121 9.95 9.79 16.74
C ASN A 121 10.86 10.48 15.71
N SER A 122 10.34 11.45 14.96
CA SER A 122 11.12 12.17 13.94
C SER A 122 12.07 13.25 14.46
N GLY A 123 12.07 13.53 15.77
CA GLY A 123 12.88 14.59 16.39
C GLY A 123 12.41 16.02 16.06
N ARG A 124 11.23 16.16 15.43
CA ARG A 124 10.64 17.47 15.13
C ARG A 124 9.99 18.07 16.38
N ASN A 125 10.01 19.40 16.49
CA ASN A 125 9.20 20.11 17.48
C ASN A 125 7.73 20.11 17.00
N ILE A 126 6.90 19.26 17.59
CA ILE A 126 5.51 19.05 17.16
C ILE A 126 4.50 19.68 18.11
N LYS A 127 3.35 20.08 17.58
CA LYS A 127 2.18 20.47 18.36
C LYS A 127 0.98 19.65 17.90
N VAL A 128 0.40 18.87 18.81
CA VAL A 128 -0.78 18.04 18.54
C VAL A 128 -2.05 18.85 18.83
N LYS A 129 -3.04 18.77 17.94
CA LYS A 129 -4.37 19.37 18.10
C LYS A 129 -5.43 18.32 17.82
N GLN A 130 -6.39 18.18 18.72
CA GLN A 130 -7.52 17.27 18.57
C GLN A 130 -8.84 18.03 18.75
N LYS A 131 -9.84 17.67 17.95
CA LYS A 131 -11.22 18.19 18.08
C LYS A 131 -12.20 17.05 17.86
N THR A 132 -13.11 16.86 18.80
CA THR A 132 -14.21 15.90 18.66
C THR A 132 -15.43 16.62 18.10
N SER A 133 -16.02 16.09 17.01
CA SER A 133 -17.29 16.59 16.48
C SER A 133 -18.44 15.70 16.97
N PRO A 134 -19.47 16.25 17.65
CA PRO A 134 -20.63 15.48 18.11
C PRO A 134 -21.55 15.00 16.97
N THR A 135 -21.43 15.59 15.79
CA THR A 135 -22.24 15.28 14.60
C THR A 135 -21.34 14.66 13.53
N GLY A 136 -21.82 13.58 12.91
CA GLY A 136 -21.14 12.93 11.78
C GLY A 136 -20.69 13.98 10.77
N LEU A 137 -19.38 13.99 10.50
CA LEU A 137 -18.65 14.89 9.60
C LEU A 137 -19.54 15.64 8.58
N ARG A 138 -19.91 16.88 8.91
CA ARG A 138 -20.18 17.92 7.90
C ARG A 138 -18.91 18.76 7.79
N ILE A 139 -18.11 18.48 6.77
CA ILE A 139 -17.08 19.43 6.32
C ILE A 139 -17.84 20.45 5.46
N THR A 140 -18.00 21.67 5.98
CA THR A 140 -18.37 22.83 5.16
C THR A 140 -17.15 23.73 5.11
N ASP A 141 -16.59 23.89 3.91
CA ASP A 141 -15.48 24.80 3.65
C ASP A 141 -15.87 26.26 3.96
N LYS A 142 -14.94 27.00 4.56
CA LYS A 142 -14.87 28.46 4.54
C LYS A 142 -13.44 28.87 4.23
#